data_AF-A0A6F8YF09-F1
#
_entry.id   AF-A0A6F8YF09-F1
#
_cell.length_a   1.000
_cell.length_b   1.000
_cell.length_c   1.000
_cell.angle_alpha   90.00
_cell.angle_beta   90.00
_cell.angle_gamma   90.00
#
_symmetry.space_group_name_H-M   'P 1'
#
loop_
_entity.id
_entity.type
_entity.pdbx_description
1 polymer ?
#
loop_
_entity_poly.entity_id
_entity_poly.type
_entity_poly.pdbx_seq_one_letter_code
_entity_poly.pdbx_strand_id
1 'polypeptide(L)'
;MWAVMVGGDGGAVGRYGDVAYVPTCRRCLTLIDRHFPKPEPDDRLALVAQLATDVVMDRRGYVEIHHVPGDQQDALRKAVRAAIRRRTDHPVRTYSINGVIYVECQAMYDRYARQNDREAADAVGAVLRGEPPRQRERDWVISWATWGRHLTPGP
;
A
#
# COMPACT_ATOMS: atom_id res chain seq x y z
N MET A 1 16.24 -9.94 20.62
CA MET A 1 16.87 -10.98 19.79
C MET A 1 16.59 -10.65 18.33
N TRP A 2 17.62 -10.32 17.56
CA TRP A 2 17.47 -9.80 16.19
C TRP A 2 17.75 -10.95 15.22
N ALA A 3 16.87 -11.20 14.26
CA ALA A 3 17.04 -12.26 13.29
C ALA A 3 18.12 -11.87 12.27
N VAL A 4 19.19 -12.64 12.22
CA VAL A 4 20.23 -12.55 11.18
C VAL A 4 19.64 -13.11 9.87
N MET A 5 19.56 -12.28 8.84
CA MET A 5 19.23 -12.71 7.48
C MET A 5 20.52 -13.08 6.74
N VAL A 6 20.62 -14.31 6.25
CA VAL A 6 21.65 -14.72 5.28
C VAL A 6 21.03 -14.57 3.89
N GLY A 7 21.63 -13.72 3.06
CA GLY A 7 21.29 -13.58 1.64
C GLY A 7 21.84 -14.73 0.81
N GLY A 8 21.05 -15.17 -0.18
CA GLY A 8 21.44 -15.82 -1.44
C GLY A 8 22.52 -16.91 -1.45
N ASP A 9 22.10 -18.14 -1.79
CA ASP A 9 22.89 -19.20 -2.45
C ASP A 9 24.27 -19.60 -1.91
N GLY A 10 24.55 -19.39 -0.62
CA GLY A 10 25.73 -19.92 0.06
C GLY A 10 25.35 -20.60 1.37
N GLY A 11 25.56 -21.91 1.46
CA GLY A 11 25.18 -22.72 2.62
C GLY A 11 25.80 -22.30 3.96
N ALA A 12 25.02 -22.58 5.02
CA ALA A 12 25.26 -22.71 6.46
C ALA A 12 26.39 -21.90 7.14
N VAL A 13 25.98 -21.06 8.11
CA VAL A 13 26.86 -20.65 9.23
C VAL A 13 26.41 -21.37 10.50
N GLY A 14 27.18 -22.37 10.92
CA GLY A 14 27.07 -23.01 12.24
C GLY A 14 27.63 -24.44 12.26
N ARG A 15 28.77 -24.65 12.93
CA ARG A 15 29.43 -25.97 13.06
C ARG A 15 28.73 -26.92 14.05
N TYR A 16 27.66 -26.50 14.72
CA TYR A 16 26.93 -27.31 15.71
C TYR A 16 25.48 -26.81 15.79
N GLY A 17 24.57 -27.47 15.09
CA GLY A 17 23.14 -27.19 15.13
C GLY A 17 22.48 -27.58 13.82
N ASP A 18 21.42 -28.40 13.89
CA ASP A 18 20.59 -28.70 12.72
C ASP A 18 20.14 -27.38 12.10
N VAL A 19 20.45 -27.21 10.81
CA VAL A 19 20.05 -26.03 10.04
C VAL A 19 18.54 -26.11 9.91
N ALA A 20 17.82 -25.37 10.76
CA ALA A 20 16.39 -25.18 10.62
C ALA A 20 16.15 -24.31 9.38
N TYR A 21 15.97 -24.95 8.23
CA TYR A 21 15.61 -24.27 7.00
C TYR A 21 14.26 -23.57 7.21
N VAL A 22 14.26 -22.24 7.19
CA VAL A 22 13.01 -21.49 7.12
C VAL A 22 12.36 -21.83 5.77
N PRO A 23 11.08 -22.23 5.74
CA PRO A 23 10.50 -22.66 4.48
C PRO A 23 10.37 -21.48 3.52
N THR A 24 11.08 -21.55 2.39
CA THR A 24 11.10 -20.49 1.37
C THR A 24 10.01 -20.66 0.31
N CYS A 25 9.39 -21.83 0.25
CA CYS A 25 8.38 -22.13 -0.76
C CYS A 25 7.03 -21.47 -0.41
N ARG A 26 6.33 -20.90 -1.40
CA ARG A 26 5.01 -20.25 -1.20
C ARG A 26 4.01 -21.14 -0.45
N ARG A 27 3.99 -22.43 -0.79
CA ARG A 27 3.12 -23.43 -0.14
C ARG A 27 3.48 -23.65 1.33
N CYS A 28 4.76 -23.62 1.64
CA CYS A 28 5.30 -23.84 2.98
C CYS A 28 4.99 -22.65 3.90
N LEU A 29 5.18 -21.42 3.37
CA LEU A 29 4.77 -20.20 4.05
C LEU A 29 3.26 -20.18 4.31
N THR A 30 2.43 -20.61 3.35
CA THR A 30 0.97 -20.73 3.56
C THR A 30 0.60 -21.73 4.65
N LEU A 31 1.39 -22.80 4.86
CA LEU A 31 1.14 -23.75 5.95
C LEU A 31 1.48 -23.14 7.31
N ILE A 32 2.61 -22.45 7.40
CA ILE A 32 3.01 -21.72 8.62
C ILE A 32 1.98 -20.63 8.97
N ASP A 33 1.52 -19.88 7.97
CA ASP A 33 0.57 -18.79 8.13
C ASP A 33 -0.75 -19.23 8.80
N ARG A 34 -1.15 -20.50 8.61
CA ARG A 34 -2.36 -21.06 9.27
C ARG A 34 -2.25 -21.18 10.78
N HIS A 35 -1.02 -21.19 11.33
CA HIS A 35 -0.79 -21.25 12.77
C HIS A 35 -0.89 -19.87 13.44
N PHE A 36 -0.90 -18.79 12.66
CA PHE A 36 -1.12 -17.45 13.18
C PHE A 36 -2.62 -17.12 13.14
N PRO A 37 -3.15 -16.46 14.19
CA PRO A 37 -4.53 -16.00 14.17
C PRO A 37 -4.74 -15.02 13.02
N LYS A 38 -5.88 -15.13 12.34
CA LYS A 38 -6.23 -14.13 11.32
C LYS A 38 -6.40 -12.77 12.01
N PRO A 39 -5.81 -11.71 11.47
CA PRO A 39 -6.01 -10.37 12.02
C PRO A 39 -7.48 -10.00 11.92
N GLU A 40 -7.99 -9.39 12.99
CA GLU A 40 -9.33 -8.83 13.00
C GLU A 40 -9.35 -7.62 12.06
N PRO A 41 -10.30 -7.54 11.11
CA PRO A 41 -10.36 -6.40 10.21
C PRO A 41 -10.69 -5.13 10.99
N ASP A 42 -9.84 -4.11 10.87
CA ASP A 42 -10.06 -2.80 11.50
C ASP A 42 -11.28 -2.12 10.85
N ASP A 43 -12.12 -1.46 11.66
CA ASP A 43 -13.30 -0.72 11.23
C ASP A 43 -13.00 0.29 10.09
N ARG A 44 -11.77 0.83 10.06
CA ARG A 44 -11.33 1.80 9.04
C ARG A 44 -11.19 1.20 7.66
N LEU A 45 -11.07 -0.13 7.55
CA LEU A 45 -10.78 -0.81 6.29
C LEU A 45 -11.81 -0.45 5.21
N ALA A 46 -13.10 -0.47 5.55
CA ALA A 46 -14.17 -0.15 4.60
C ALA A 46 -14.13 1.32 4.17
N LEU A 47 -13.92 2.24 5.11
CA LEU A 47 -13.83 3.68 4.84
C LEU A 47 -12.65 4.01 3.93
N VAL A 48 -11.45 3.55 4.30
CA VAL A 48 -10.22 3.80 3.52
C VAL A 48 -10.33 3.18 2.14
N ALA A 49 -10.95 1.99 2.01
CA ALA A 49 -11.17 1.36 0.72
C ALA A 49 -12.10 2.19 -0.19
N GLN A 50 -13.14 2.79 0.36
CA GLN A 50 -14.06 3.65 -0.38
C GLN A 50 -13.37 4.95 -0.81
N LEU A 51 -12.68 5.65 0.11
CA LEU A 51 -11.92 6.86 -0.20
C LEU A 51 -10.89 6.63 -1.32
N ALA A 52 -10.14 5.52 -1.23
CA ALA A 52 -9.19 5.13 -2.27
C ALA A 52 -9.88 4.86 -3.60
N THR A 53 -11.06 4.23 -3.58
CA THR A 53 -11.86 3.99 -4.79
C THR A 53 -12.31 5.31 -5.41
N ASP A 54 -12.84 6.24 -4.62
CA ASP A 54 -13.34 7.52 -5.10
C ASP A 54 -12.21 8.36 -5.73
N VAL A 55 -11.02 8.39 -5.12
CA VAL A 55 -9.85 9.08 -5.70
C VAL A 55 -9.44 8.47 -7.05
N VAL A 56 -9.37 7.14 -7.13
CA VAL A 56 -9.01 6.45 -8.38
C VAL A 56 -10.05 6.71 -9.46
N MET A 57 -11.34 6.62 -9.11
CA MET A 57 -12.44 6.69 -10.06
C MET A 57 -12.73 8.10 -10.56
N ASP A 58 -12.69 9.07 -9.65
CA ASP A 58 -13.29 10.38 -9.89
C ASP A 58 -12.25 11.49 -10.14
N ARG A 59 -10.98 11.24 -9.82
CA ARG A 59 -9.94 12.29 -9.86
C ARG A 59 -8.75 12.02 -10.77
N ARG A 60 -8.04 10.89 -10.58
CA ARG A 60 -6.70 10.73 -11.20
C ARG A 60 -6.38 9.36 -11.78
N GLY A 61 -7.11 8.31 -11.40
CA GLY A 61 -6.78 6.93 -11.79
C GLY A 61 -5.71 6.24 -10.95
N TYR A 62 -5.14 6.92 -9.96
CA TYR A 62 -4.18 6.35 -9.01
C TYR A 62 -4.34 6.94 -7.61
N VAL A 63 -3.91 6.20 -6.58
CA VAL A 63 -3.90 6.65 -5.19
C VAL A 63 -2.79 5.93 -4.41
N GLU A 64 -2.24 6.63 -3.41
CA GLU A 64 -1.28 6.11 -2.45
C GLU A 64 -1.93 6.03 -1.06
N ILE A 65 -1.76 4.90 -0.37
CA ILE A 65 -2.27 4.71 0.98
C ILE A 65 -1.10 4.45 1.92
N HIS A 66 -0.87 5.37 2.85
CA HIS A 66 0.26 5.39 3.77
C HIS A 66 -0.14 4.89 5.16
N HIS A 67 0.86 4.42 5.92
CA HIS A 67 0.74 4.01 7.33
C HIS A 67 -0.30 2.91 7.60
N VAL A 68 -0.53 2.03 6.62
CA VAL A 68 -1.45 0.89 6.79
C VAL A 68 -0.75 -0.18 7.64
N PRO A 69 -1.36 -0.63 8.75
CA PRO A 69 -0.85 -1.74 9.54
C PRO A 69 -0.59 -2.98 8.66
N GLY A 70 0.56 -3.64 8.87
CA GLY A 70 1.04 -4.71 7.99
C GLY A 70 0.03 -5.85 7.80
N ASP A 71 -0.65 -6.21 8.87
CA ASP A 71 -1.70 -7.22 8.94
C ASP A 71 -2.99 -6.84 8.17
N GLN A 72 -3.23 -5.54 7.96
CA GLN A 72 -4.39 -5.01 7.23
C GLN A 72 -4.11 -4.77 5.74
N GLN A 73 -2.84 -4.75 5.30
CA GLN A 73 -2.49 -4.35 3.94
C GLN A 73 -3.12 -5.23 2.85
N ASP A 74 -3.08 -6.56 3.03
CA ASP A 74 -3.64 -7.48 2.04
C ASP A 74 -5.17 -7.44 2.01
N ALA A 75 -5.80 -7.30 3.18
CA ALA A 75 -7.25 -7.14 3.29
C ALA A 75 -7.72 -5.83 2.62
N LEU A 76 -7.03 -4.72 2.87
CA LEU A 76 -7.30 -3.43 2.23
C LEU A 76 -7.10 -3.50 0.70
N ARG A 77 -5.97 -4.06 0.23
CA ARG A 77 -5.72 -4.23 -1.21
C ARG A 77 -6.80 -5.05 -1.88
N LYS A 78 -7.30 -6.10 -1.23
CA LYS A 78 -8.41 -6.91 -1.74
C LYS A 78 -9.71 -6.10 -1.78
N ALA A 79 -10.02 -5.35 -0.73
CA ALA A 79 -11.23 -4.53 -0.64
C ALA A 79 -11.25 -3.42 -1.71
N VAL A 80 -10.15 -2.69 -1.88
CA VAL A 80 -10.03 -1.63 -2.91
C VAL A 80 -10.20 -2.20 -4.32
N ARG A 81 -9.50 -3.30 -4.65
CA ARG A 81 -9.67 -3.94 -5.98
C ARG A 81 -11.12 -4.37 -6.20
N ALA A 82 -11.77 -4.95 -5.19
CA ALA A 82 -13.16 -5.36 -5.30
C ALA A 82 -14.10 -4.16 -5.48
N ALA A 83 -13.88 -3.05 -4.75
CA ALA A 83 -14.68 -1.84 -4.85
C ALA A 83 -14.55 -1.17 -6.24
N ILE A 84 -13.33 -1.02 -6.76
CA ILE A 84 -13.10 -0.46 -8.10
C ILE A 84 -13.69 -1.37 -9.20
N ARG A 85 -13.54 -2.70 -9.08
CA ARG A 85 -14.12 -3.66 -10.03
C ARG A 85 -15.65 -3.70 -10.01
N ARG A 86 -16.29 -3.31 -8.91
CA ARG A 86 -17.76 -3.17 -8.89
C ARG A 86 -18.25 -1.95 -9.67
N ARG A 87 -17.38 -0.95 -9.85
CA ARG A 87 -17.69 0.29 -10.57
C ARG A 87 -17.13 0.31 -12.00
N THR A 88 -16.19 -0.58 -12.31
CA THR A 88 -15.51 -0.65 -13.61
C THR A 88 -15.24 -2.08 -14.01
N ASP A 89 -15.23 -2.35 -15.32
CA ASP A 89 -14.77 -3.64 -15.86
C ASP A 89 -13.26 -3.61 -16.21
N HIS A 90 -12.50 -2.69 -15.61
CA HIS A 90 -11.10 -2.47 -15.95
C HIS A 90 -10.15 -3.16 -14.96
N PRO A 91 -8.97 -3.60 -15.44
CA PRO A 91 -7.96 -4.20 -14.58
C PRO A 91 -7.40 -3.18 -13.59
N VAL A 92 -7.37 -3.56 -12.32
CA VAL A 92 -6.82 -2.76 -11.22
C VAL A 92 -5.56 -3.42 -10.69
N ARG A 93 -4.48 -2.65 -10.62
CA ARG A 93 -3.19 -3.08 -10.08
C ARG A 93 -3.03 -2.49 -8.69
N THR A 94 -2.54 -3.29 -7.75
CA THR A 94 -2.11 -2.76 -6.46
C THR A 94 -0.82 -3.38 -6.00
N TYR A 95 0.05 -2.56 -5.44
CA TYR A 95 1.41 -2.90 -5.00
C TYR A 95 1.60 -2.41 -3.57
N SER A 96 2.45 -3.07 -2.79
CA SER A 96 2.91 -2.55 -1.50
C SER A 96 4.43 -2.39 -1.59
N ILE A 97 4.92 -1.16 -1.40
CA ILE A 97 6.35 -0.83 -1.43
C ILE A 97 6.62 0.02 -0.20
N ASN A 98 7.59 -0.39 0.63
CA ASN A 98 7.99 0.33 1.85
C ASN A 98 6.82 0.68 2.79
N GLY A 99 5.79 -0.18 2.87
CA GLY A 99 4.61 0.04 3.70
C GLY A 99 3.58 1.02 3.12
N VAL A 100 3.78 1.48 1.89
CA VAL A 100 2.81 2.27 1.12
C VAL A 100 2.11 1.38 0.12
N ILE A 101 0.78 1.43 0.10
CA ILE A 101 -0.03 0.72 -0.88
C ILE A 101 -0.32 1.65 -2.04
N TYR A 102 0.15 1.27 -3.22
CA TYR A 102 -0.15 1.93 -4.48
C TYR A 102 -1.32 1.22 -5.15
N VAL A 103 -2.28 1.98 -5.64
CA VAL A 103 -3.43 1.47 -6.39
C VAL A 103 -3.54 2.26 -7.68
N GLU A 104 -3.69 1.54 -8.78
CA GLU A 104 -3.75 2.12 -10.12
C GLU A 104 -4.81 1.41 -10.97
N CYS A 105 -5.56 2.20 -11.73
CA CYS A 105 -6.43 1.73 -12.80
C CYS A 105 -6.06 2.48 -14.08
N GLN A 106 -5.39 1.80 -15.02
CA GLN A 106 -4.85 2.43 -16.24
C GLN A 106 -5.95 3.18 -17.03
N ALA A 107 -7.12 2.56 -17.20
CA ALA A 107 -8.22 3.18 -17.95
C ALA A 107 -8.70 4.50 -17.30
N MET A 108 -8.70 4.58 -15.97
CA MET A 108 -9.01 5.81 -15.26
C MET A 108 -7.83 6.79 -15.35
N TYR A 109 -6.59 6.32 -15.26
CA TYR A 109 -5.42 7.17 -15.41
C TYR A 109 -5.40 7.85 -16.78
N ASP A 110 -5.65 7.10 -17.85
CA ASP A 110 -5.69 7.60 -19.23
C ASP A 110 -6.75 8.70 -19.41
N ARG A 111 -7.89 8.59 -18.70
CA ARG A 111 -8.94 9.62 -18.68
C ARG A 111 -8.43 10.96 -18.16
N TYR A 112 -7.54 10.94 -17.16
CA TYR A 112 -6.98 12.13 -16.52
C TYR A 112 -5.54 12.45 -16.97
N ALA A 113 -4.98 11.69 -17.91
CA ALA A 113 -3.56 11.79 -18.30
C ALA A 113 -3.14 13.21 -18.67
N ARG A 114 -3.92 13.90 -19.53
CA ARG A 114 -3.61 15.29 -19.92
C ARG A 114 -3.59 16.27 -18.76
N GLN A 115 -4.46 16.08 -17.76
CA GLN A 115 -4.47 16.93 -16.57
C GLN A 115 -3.28 16.59 -15.68
N ASN A 116 -3.04 15.30 -15.43
CA ASN A 116 -1.90 14.82 -14.65
C ASN A 116 -0.57 15.31 -15.25
N ASP A 117 -0.40 15.23 -16.57
CA ASP A 117 0.80 15.66 -17.29
C ASP A 117 1.04 17.17 -17.15
N ARG A 118 -0.01 17.99 -17.30
CA ARG A 118 0.09 19.44 -17.09
C ARG A 118 0.49 19.77 -15.65
N GLU A 119 -0.19 19.16 -14.68
CA GLU A 119 0.10 19.39 -13.26
C GLU A 119 1.52 18.93 -12.89
N ALA A 120 2.02 17.84 -13.50
CA ALA A 120 3.38 17.37 -13.32
C ALA A 120 4.40 18.34 -13.96
N ALA A 121 4.15 18.79 -15.19
CA ALA A 121 5.02 19.75 -15.88
C ALA A 121 5.11 21.08 -15.14
N ASP A 122 3.98 21.60 -14.62
CA ASP A 122 3.94 22.81 -13.81
C ASP A 122 4.77 22.67 -12.52
N ALA A 123 4.66 21.52 -11.85
CA ALA A 123 5.43 21.22 -10.64
C ALA A 123 6.94 21.14 -10.92
N VAL A 124 7.35 20.47 -12.01
CA VAL A 124 8.75 20.41 -12.44
C VAL A 124 9.26 21.81 -12.81
N GLY A 125 8.47 22.58 -13.55
CA GLY A 125 8.80 23.95 -13.92
C GLY A 125 9.03 24.87 -12.72
N ALA A 126 8.20 24.76 -11.67
CA ALA A 126 8.37 25.53 -10.44
C ALA A 126 9.70 25.19 -9.75
N VAL A 127 10.03 23.91 -9.63
CA VAL A 127 11.30 23.45 -9.05
C VAL A 127 12.49 23.99 -9.85
N LEU A 128 12.45 23.92 -11.18
CA LEU A 128 13.54 24.41 -12.04
C LEU A 128 13.74 25.94 -11.93
N ARG A 129 12.69 26.70 -11.62
CA ARG A 129 12.76 28.14 -11.37
C ARG A 129 13.20 28.51 -9.95
N GLY A 130 13.42 27.53 -9.08
CA GLY A 130 13.72 27.77 -7.67
C GLY A 130 12.53 28.30 -6.87
N GLU A 131 11.32 28.17 -7.40
CA GLU A 131 10.10 28.50 -6.66
C GLU A 131 9.89 27.44 -5.57
N PRO A 132 9.53 27.84 -4.33
CA PRO A 132 9.22 26.86 -3.31
C PRO A 132 8.09 25.97 -3.83
N PRO A 133 8.18 24.64 -3.65
CA PRO A 133 7.11 23.75 -4.07
C PRO A 133 5.83 24.24 -3.39
N ARG A 134 4.82 24.61 -4.18
CA ARG A 134 3.50 24.93 -3.62
C ARG A 134 3.11 23.75 -2.74
N GLN A 135 2.70 24.02 -1.50
CA GLN A 135 2.23 23.00 -0.57
C GLN A 135 0.94 22.42 -1.16
N ARG A 136 1.11 21.44 -2.04
CA ARG A 136 0.05 20.86 -2.84
C ARG A 136 -0.76 19.98 -1.91
N GLU A 137 -2.06 20.23 -1.88
CA GLU A 137 -3.00 19.31 -1.25
C GLU A 137 -2.91 18.00 -2.05
N ARG A 138 -2.19 17.02 -1.51
CA ARG A 138 -1.96 15.72 -2.15
C ARG A 138 -3.23 14.88 -1.99
N ASP A 139 -4.26 15.25 -2.74
CA ASP A 139 -5.58 14.61 -2.69
C ASP A 139 -5.57 13.14 -3.14
N TRP A 140 -4.45 12.68 -3.69
CA TRP A 140 -4.17 11.28 -4.02
C TRP A 140 -3.39 10.51 -2.95
N VAL A 141 -3.08 11.13 -1.81
CA VAL A 141 -2.38 10.51 -0.69
C VAL A 141 -3.34 10.37 0.48
N ILE A 142 -3.68 9.14 0.82
CA ILE A 142 -4.52 8.81 1.96
C ILE A 142 -3.62 8.28 3.08
N SER A 143 -3.70 8.87 4.27
CA SER A 143 -3.07 8.29 5.45
C SER A 143 -4.10 7.49 6.24
N TRP A 144 -3.80 6.22 6.51
CA TRP A 144 -4.62 5.37 7.37
C TRP A 144 -4.76 5.95 8.79
N ALA A 145 -3.72 6.65 9.27
CA ALA A 145 -3.67 7.22 10.61
C ALA A 145 -4.61 8.43 10.79
N THR A 146 -5.02 9.09 9.69
CA THR A 146 -5.91 10.27 9.74
C THR A 146 -7.25 9.96 10.42
N TRP A 147 -7.71 8.72 10.34
CA TRP A 147 -9.02 8.29 10.84
C TRP A 147 -8.94 7.64 12.22
N GLY A 148 -7.84 7.88 12.96
CA GLY A 148 -7.69 7.45 14.34
C GLY A 148 -8.59 8.22 15.29
N ARG A 149 -9.53 7.52 15.95
CA ARG A 149 -10.14 8.05 17.17
C ARG A 149 -9.02 8.25 18.18
N HIS A 150 -8.85 9.47 18.67
CA HIS A 150 -8.16 9.72 19.93
C HIS A 150 -8.86 8.90 21.03
N LEU A 151 -8.34 7.73 21.34
CA LEU A 151 -8.60 7.03 22.59
C LEU A 151 -7.29 7.00 23.37
N THR A 152 -6.94 8.15 23.92
CA THR A 152 -6.15 8.22 25.14
C THR A 152 -7.12 8.64 26.25
N PRO A 153 -7.53 7.73 27.16
CA PRO A 153 -7.83 8.19 28.51
C PRO A 153 -6.48 8.62 29.09
N GLY A 154 -6.34 9.91 29.37
CA GLY A 154 -5.17 10.41 30.11
C GLY A 154 -5.09 9.77 31.50
N PRO A 155 -3.88 9.69 32.09
CA PRO A 155 -3.71 9.27 33.48
C PRO A 155 -4.39 10.24 34.45
#